data_AF-L2FU37-F1
#
_entry.id   AF-L2FU37-F1
#
_cell.length_a   1.000
_cell.length_b   1.000
_cell.length_c   1.000
_cell.angle_alpha   90.00
_cell.angle_beta   90.00
_cell.angle_gamma   90.00
#
_symmetry.space_group_name_H-M   'P 1'
#
loop_
_entity.id
_entity.type
_entity.pdbx_description
1 polymer ?
#
loop_
_entity_poly.entity_id
_entity_poly.type
_entity_poly.pdbx_seq_one_letter_code
_entity_poly.pdbx_strand_id
1 'polypeptide(L)'
;MEPEPALLRVSTNFPNIISPVRSKLASITSADVQENLWRDGNTDRSFVTGSDHKYNDAFWVSSVPAGTTTGPLRQHSMRLNSTADCQVATREDFPSDCVGYSTTLEGFGVTIKVCMPDDSKNPEVERALLPPRRRQDIDEVVFIDAQISPEALQASDFVSDPAENVTLKCTAKTTRAFFELGNFYTNLNQSGIIDEWPSDEVMKAQYHDYDWAGNLITSESDQEWDRDVFGGWTSSQGPLRTTVEALFGAESYPQAVLAFLSQTFPDGQMPGNLTLTDDSVRDATKKGCALPAPLHGWQMPYNSKNDEFDTWYPSIYNGCTLKKLPKSLFRIAQGLRHLTVAQSTLGVGMYLSNAAVLQDAASNDAARTIYNLTGTAFVAPKYSLGATVMLSALIAFQAICLALLVWYICTLPTWTNTLDSFAMFRVGSQLKDSVNLPPMGRFDKDDMHKFNEIDGLVGVVPGPGITMDDDLEMAAMTSSNRLIRSASSAQQYEIIRPSSPASSVSSASSVDMPAVPPQARQVPDGTYPGGVPGILIRGVVCEECVPAAAVFADELVKQGATDEVAV
;
A
#
# COMPACT_ATOMS: atom_id res chain seq x y z
N MET A 1 -3.75 -4.23 2.54
CA MET A 1 -3.26 -4.07 1.14
C MET A 1 -2.19 -3.02 1.24
N GLU A 2 -0.95 -3.36 0.89
CA GLU A 2 0.19 -2.44 1.01
C GLU A 2 0.59 -1.96 -0.38
N PRO A 3 0.81 -0.64 -0.58
CA PRO A 3 1.31 -0.12 -1.84
C PRO A 3 2.78 -0.52 -2.02
N GLU A 4 3.12 -0.91 -3.23
CA GLU A 4 4.42 -1.46 -3.59
C GLU A 4 4.83 -0.82 -4.91
N PRO A 5 6.04 -0.25 -5.01
CA PRO A 5 6.53 0.23 -6.28
C PRO A 5 6.72 -0.94 -7.23
N ALA A 6 6.10 -0.87 -8.41
CA ALA A 6 6.38 -1.85 -9.46
C ALA A 6 7.84 -1.73 -9.93
N LEU A 7 8.36 -0.50 -9.97
CA LEU A 7 9.71 -0.10 -10.35
C LEU A 7 10.13 1.18 -9.58
N LEU A 8 11.42 1.52 -9.55
CA LEU A 8 11.84 2.81 -9.00
C LEU A 8 11.63 3.92 -10.04
N ARG A 9 11.30 5.12 -9.54
CA ARG A 9 11.16 6.33 -10.36
C ARG A 9 12.41 7.19 -10.26
N VAL A 10 12.82 7.79 -11.39
CA VAL A 10 13.75 8.92 -11.38
C VAL A 10 13.00 10.13 -10.82
N SER A 11 13.22 10.47 -9.55
CA SER A 11 12.54 11.62 -8.93
C SER A 11 13.08 12.94 -9.51
N THR A 12 12.19 13.74 -10.08
CA THR A 12 12.51 15.09 -10.58
C THR A 12 12.49 16.14 -9.46
N ASN A 13 11.91 15.82 -8.29
CA ASN A 13 11.74 16.71 -7.14
C ASN A 13 12.49 16.15 -5.92
N PHE A 14 13.80 15.98 -6.05
CA PHE A 14 14.66 15.41 -5.00
C PHE A 14 14.58 16.10 -3.61
N PRO A 15 14.28 17.41 -3.45
CA PRO A 15 14.01 18.02 -2.13
C PRO A 15 12.89 17.34 -1.33
N ASN A 16 11.92 16.70 -2.00
CA ASN A 16 10.83 15.97 -1.36
C ASN A 16 11.28 14.65 -0.72
N ILE A 17 12.46 14.12 -1.09
CA ILE A 17 13.05 12.93 -0.48
C ILE A 17 13.96 13.33 0.70
N ILE A 18 14.77 14.38 0.53
CA ILE A 18 15.74 14.81 1.56
C ILE A 18 15.04 15.36 2.81
N SER A 19 13.99 16.18 2.63
CA SER A 19 13.32 16.83 3.75
C SER A 19 12.73 15.84 4.78
N PRO A 20 12.00 14.78 4.37
CA PRO A 20 11.59 13.71 5.28
C PRO A 20 12.77 12.98 5.95
N VAL A 21 13.85 12.70 5.21
CA VAL A 21 15.05 12.04 5.76
C VAL A 21 15.67 12.91 6.84
N ARG A 22 15.83 14.21 6.60
CA ARG A 22 16.38 15.17 7.56
C ARG A 22 15.51 15.29 8.82
N SER A 23 14.20 15.40 8.63
CA SER A 23 13.23 15.44 9.74
C SER A 23 13.34 14.19 10.61
N LYS A 24 13.36 13.00 9.99
CA LYS A 24 13.53 11.73 10.71
C LYS A 24 14.90 11.64 11.39
N LEU A 25 15.99 12.06 10.73
CA LEU A 25 17.32 12.09 11.34
C LEU A 25 17.37 12.94 12.62
N ALA A 26 16.59 14.01 12.73
CA ALA A 26 16.54 14.83 13.93
C ALA A 26 15.78 14.17 15.09
N SER A 27 14.80 13.31 14.80
CA SER A 27 13.95 12.69 15.82
C SER A 27 14.27 11.22 16.11
N ILE A 28 15.10 10.57 15.29
CA ILE A 28 15.36 9.13 15.38
C ILE A 28 16.11 8.74 16.64
N THR A 29 15.70 7.62 17.23
CA THR A 29 16.38 6.96 18.34
C THR A 29 16.68 5.51 18.00
N SER A 30 17.62 4.90 18.72
CA SER A 30 17.95 3.48 18.54
C SER A 30 16.82 2.54 18.98
N ALA A 31 15.94 3.00 19.87
CA ALA A 31 14.78 2.25 20.35
C ALA A 31 13.58 2.32 19.39
N ASP A 32 13.64 3.18 18.37
CA ASP A 32 12.53 3.35 17.44
C ASP A 32 12.25 2.06 16.67
N VAL A 33 10.96 1.73 16.56
CA VAL A 33 10.48 0.61 15.74
C VAL A 33 10.30 1.12 14.31
N GLN A 34 10.99 0.49 13.38
CA GLN A 34 10.99 0.78 11.97
C GLN A 34 10.19 -0.28 11.22
N GLU A 35 8.97 0.05 10.80
CA GLU A 35 8.04 -0.92 10.19
C GLU A 35 8.63 -1.62 8.96
N ASN A 36 9.37 -0.87 8.14
CA ASN A 36 9.95 -1.34 6.88
C ASN A 36 11.39 -1.87 7.03
N LEU A 37 11.89 -2.01 8.26
CA LEU A 37 13.22 -2.56 8.53
C LEU A 37 13.13 -4.08 8.58
N TRP A 38 13.77 -4.71 7.60
CA TRP A 38 13.83 -6.16 7.47
C TRP A 38 15.22 -6.69 7.81
N ARG A 39 15.26 -7.98 8.21
CA ARG A 39 16.48 -8.73 8.47
C ARG A 39 16.37 -10.13 7.89
N ASP A 40 17.52 -10.72 7.60
CA ASP A 40 17.56 -12.12 7.16
C ASP A 40 17.38 -13.04 8.39
N GLY A 41 16.39 -13.93 8.31
CA GLY A 41 16.10 -14.90 9.39
C GLY A 41 15.38 -14.34 10.63
N ASN A 42 14.95 -13.08 10.62
CA ASN A 42 14.21 -12.46 11.73
C ASN A 42 13.31 -11.29 11.23
N THR A 43 12.25 -10.98 11.96
CA THR A 43 11.33 -9.85 11.73
C THR A 43 11.50 -8.72 12.74
N ASP A 44 12.61 -8.67 13.49
CA ASP A 44 12.93 -7.57 14.39
C ASP A 44 13.04 -6.25 13.62
N ARG A 45 12.21 -5.28 14.04
CA ARG A 45 12.04 -3.97 13.41
C ARG A 45 12.89 -2.87 14.05
N SER A 46 13.88 -3.22 14.87
CA SER A 46 14.75 -2.25 15.52
C SER A 46 16.17 -2.30 14.95
N PHE A 47 16.88 -1.18 15.00
CA PHE A 47 18.30 -1.12 14.65
C PHE A 47 19.19 -1.91 15.62
N VAL A 48 18.65 -2.23 16.81
CA VAL A 48 19.37 -2.95 17.86
C VAL A 48 18.71 -4.31 18.07
N THR A 49 19.53 -5.35 18.21
CA THR A 49 19.04 -6.74 18.28
C THR A 49 19.76 -7.56 19.37
N GLY A 50 19.14 -8.65 19.80
CA GLY A 50 19.66 -9.56 20.82
C GLY A 50 19.50 -9.07 22.26
N SER A 51 19.84 -9.92 23.23
CA SER A 51 19.77 -9.61 24.66
C SER A 51 20.66 -8.43 25.08
N ASP A 52 21.75 -8.22 24.33
CA ASP A 52 22.73 -7.17 24.59
C ASP A 52 22.40 -5.87 23.83
N HIS A 53 21.28 -5.83 23.10
CA HIS A 53 20.86 -4.70 22.26
C HIS A 53 21.98 -4.17 21.36
N LYS A 54 22.72 -5.05 20.67
CA LYS A 54 23.83 -4.58 19.82
C LYS A 54 23.30 -3.94 18.54
N TYR A 55 23.91 -2.83 18.14
CA TYR A 55 23.72 -2.31 16.79
C TYR A 55 24.10 -3.40 15.79
N ASN A 56 23.19 -3.67 14.87
CA ASN A 56 23.36 -4.69 13.85
C ASN A 56 23.09 -4.04 12.51
N ASP A 57 24.14 -3.85 11.72
CA ASP A 57 24.17 -3.24 10.40
C ASP A 57 23.60 -4.16 9.30
N ALA A 58 23.37 -5.44 9.59
CA ALA A 58 22.70 -6.38 8.68
C ALA A 58 21.17 -6.16 8.70
N PHE A 59 20.72 -5.04 8.16
CA PHE A 59 19.32 -4.76 7.84
C PHE A 59 19.18 -4.30 6.39
N TRP A 60 17.96 -4.38 5.90
CA TRP A 60 17.58 -3.89 4.59
C TRP A 60 16.17 -3.32 4.66
N VAL A 61 15.76 -2.62 3.61
CA VAL A 61 14.45 -1.99 3.56
C VAL A 61 13.65 -2.49 2.38
N SER A 62 12.35 -2.57 2.58
CA SER A 62 11.36 -2.81 1.54
C SER A 62 10.22 -1.80 1.67
N SER A 63 9.47 -1.66 0.59
CA SER A 63 8.20 -0.95 0.52
C SER A 63 7.22 -1.44 1.60
N VAL A 64 7.17 -2.76 1.83
CA VAL A 64 6.22 -3.40 2.73
C VAL A 64 6.78 -3.60 4.15
N PRO A 65 5.92 -3.64 5.18
CA PRO A 65 6.37 -3.87 6.56
C PRO A 65 7.00 -5.25 6.79
N ALA A 66 7.99 -5.33 7.67
CA ALA A 66 8.70 -6.55 8.01
C ALA A 66 7.80 -7.63 8.61
N GLY A 67 7.89 -8.85 8.08
CA GLY A 67 7.01 -9.96 8.46
C GLY A 67 5.66 -9.98 7.73
N THR A 68 5.49 -9.15 6.69
CA THR A 68 4.33 -9.27 5.79
C THR A 68 4.31 -10.63 5.10
N THR A 69 3.16 -11.31 5.16
CA THR A 69 2.92 -12.60 4.50
C THR A 69 1.72 -12.52 3.56
N THR A 70 1.76 -13.24 2.45
CA THR A 70 0.74 -13.18 1.39
C THR A 70 -0.16 -14.42 1.36
N GLY A 71 -0.06 -15.31 2.36
CA GLY A 71 -0.90 -16.50 2.49
C GLY A 71 -0.71 -17.47 1.31
N PRO A 72 -1.77 -17.79 0.53
CA PRO A 72 -1.64 -18.66 -0.64
C PRO A 72 -1.03 -17.95 -1.87
N LEU A 73 -0.98 -16.61 -1.87
CA LEU A 73 -0.44 -15.87 -3.01
C LEU A 73 1.08 -15.85 -2.94
N ARG A 74 1.74 -15.99 -4.09
CA ARG A 74 3.18 -15.81 -4.23
C ARG A 74 3.43 -14.46 -4.89
N GLN A 75 3.99 -13.52 -4.13
CA GLN A 75 4.26 -12.16 -4.61
C GLN A 75 5.68 -11.78 -4.22
N HIS A 76 6.32 -10.99 -5.07
CA HIS A 76 7.64 -10.43 -4.82
C HIS A 76 7.52 -9.06 -4.16
N SER A 77 8.61 -8.57 -3.60
CA SER A 77 8.76 -7.19 -3.16
C SER A 77 10.18 -6.69 -3.43
N MET A 78 10.33 -5.37 -3.57
CA MET A 78 11.65 -4.77 -3.75
C MET A 78 12.40 -4.69 -2.42
N ARG A 79 13.71 -5.00 -2.45
CA ARG A 79 14.65 -4.92 -1.34
C ARG A 79 15.81 -3.99 -1.71
N LEU A 80 16.10 -3.04 -0.83
CA LEU A 80 17.30 -2.19 -0.88
C LEU A 80 18.18 -2.52 0.33
N ASN A 81 19.41 -2.94 0.07
CA ASN A 81 20.41 -3.24 1.10
C ASN A 81 21.60 -2.29 0.93
N SER A 82 21.92 -1.50 1.95
CA SER A 82 23.00 -0.53 1.91
C SER A 82 23.97 -0.72 3.06
N THR A 83 25.26 -0.66 2.75
CA THR A 83 26.35 -0.71 3.72
C THR A 83 27.28 0.47 3.47
N ALA A 84 27.88 1.03 4.51
CA ALA A 84 28.83 2.13 4.39
C ALA A 84 30.10 1.82 5.18
N ASP A 85 31.23 2.16 4.57
CA ASP A 85 32.54 2.05 5.18
C ASP A 85 33.26 3.40 5.05
N CYS A 86 33.87 3.87 6.13
CA CYS A 86 34.57 5.15 6.17
C CYS A 86 36.01 4.94 6.65
N GLN A 87 36.94 5.53 5.90
CA GLN A 87 38.35 5.52 6.24
C GLN A 87 38.88 6.95 6.30
N VAL A 88 39.88 7.16 7.17
CA VAL A 88 40.61 8.42 7.21
C VAL A 88 41.47 8.51 5.95
N ALA A 89 41.24 9.56 5.17
CA ALA A 89 42.02 9.88 3.99
C ALA A 89 43.01 10.99 4.31
N THR A 90 44.05 11.13 3.50
CA THR A 90 44.91 12.31 3.57
C THR A 90 44.18 13.50 2.95
N ARG A 91 44.56 14.71 3.32
CA ARG A 91 43.97 15.93 2.74
C ARG A 91 44.22 16.03 1.24
N GLU A 92 45.33 15.47 0.78
CA GLU A 92 45.72 15.42 -0.64
C GLU A 92 44.82 14.49 -1.46
N ASP A 93 44.16 13.51 -0.81
CA ASP A 93 43.19 12.63 -1.45
C ASP A 93 41.85 13.32 -1.71
N PHE A 94 41.59 14.48 -1.08
CA PHE A 94 40.38 15.25 -1.34
C PHE A 94 40.40 15.79 -2.78
N PRO A 95 39.38 15.54 -3.61
CA PRO A 95 39.36 15.98 -4.99
C PRO A 95 39.53 17.50 -5.12
N SER A 96 40.50 17.94 -5.91
CA SER A 96 40.75 19.37 -6.16
C SER A 96 39.68 20.02 -7.03
N ASP A 97 39.12 19.26 -7.98
CA ASP A 97 37.94 19.60 -8.75
C ASP A 97 36.88 18.51 -8.53
N CYS A 98 35.71 18.90 -8.02
CA CYS A 98 34.63 17.98 -7.70
C CYS A 98 33.59 17.98 -8.81
N VAL A 99 33.82 17.14 -9.83
CA VAL A 99 32.84 16.92 -10.89
C VAL A 99 31.77 15.99 -10.35
N GLY A 100 30.65 16.55 -9.88
CA GLY A 100 29.56 15.81 -9.22
C GLY A 100 28.78 16.69 -8.25
N TYR A 101 28.35 16.15 -7.10
CA TYR A 101 27.75 16.96 -6.04
C TYR A 101 28.83 17.47 -5.08
N SER A 102 28.80 18.76 -4.77
CA SER A 102 29.71 19.39 -3.82
C SER A 102 28.97 20.42 -2.96
N THR A 103 29.31 20.50 -1.67
CA THR A 103 28.83 21.54 -0.76
C THR A 103 29.97 22.02 0.14
N THR A 104 29.95 23.30 0.49
CA THR A 104 30.91 23.91 1.41
C THR A 104 30.15 24.70 2.46
N LEU A 105 30.41 24.37 3.72
CA LEU A 105 29.90 25.06 4.89
C LEU A 105 31.07 25.75 5.57
N GLU A 106 31.06 27.07 5.64
CA GLU A 106 32.16 27.85 6.21
C GLU A 106 31.63 28.98 7.08
N GLY A 107 32.18 29.11 8.30
CA GLY A 107 31.87 30.21 9.20
C GLY A 107 32.25 29.94 10.65
N PHE A 108 32.44 31.01 11.43
CA PHE A 108 32.71 30.99 12.87
C PHE A 108 33.84 30.04 13.32
N GLY A 109 34.89 29.92 12.48
CA GLY A 109 36.05 29.08 12.74
C GLY A 109 35.90 27.60 12.36
N VAL A 110 34.93 27.25 11.53
CA VAL A 110 34.74 25.88 11.02
C VAL A 110 34.54 25.88 9.50
N THR A 111 35.16 24.91 8.83
CA THR A 111 34.97 24.65 7.39
C THR A 111 34.71 23.17 7.18
N ILE A 112 33.60 22.83 6.54
CA ILE A 112 33.26 21.46 6.13
C ILE A 112 33.05 21.48 4.62
N LYS A 113 33.90 20.77 3.89
CA LYS A 113 33.76 20.57 2.44
C LYS A 113 33.36 19.13 2.19
N VAL A 114 32.37 18.95 1.34
CA VAL A 114 31.87 17.64 0.95
C VAL A 114 31.94 17.55 -0.55
N CYS A 115 32.51 16.46 -1.06
CA CYS A 115 32.59 16.18 -2.49
C CYS A 115 32.16 14.74 -2.76
N MET A 116 31.24 14.56 -3.70
CA MET A 116 30.84 13.27 -4.24
C MET A 116 31.16 13.28 -5.74
N PRO A 117 32.32 12.71 -6.14
CA PRO A 117 32.69 12.66 -7.55
C PRO A 117 31.74 11.76 -8.33
N ASP A 118 31.35 12.20 -9.52
CA ASP A 118 30.62 11.40 -10.51
C ASP A 118 31.64 10.71 -11.40
N ASP A 119 31.87 9.44 -11.13
CA ASP A 119 32.80 8.63 -11.89
C ASP A 119 32.20 8.10 -13.21
N SER A 120 30.97 8.45 -13.57
CA SER A 120 30.31 7.89 -14.76
C SER A 120 30.76 8.61 -16.04
N LYS A 121 31.43 7.86 -16.93
CA LYS A 121 32.18 8.45 -18.06
C LYS A 121 31.49 8.33 -19.42
N ASN A 122 30.37 7.61 -19.50
CA ASN A 122 29.25 7.87 -20.42
C ASN A 122 27.99 7.15 -19.91
N PRO A 123 27.34 7.66 -18.84
CA PRO A 123 26.38 6.87 -18.05
C PRO A 123 25.20 6.33 -18.86
N GLU A 124 24.60 7.12 -19.76
CA GLU A 124 23.43 6.73 -20.59
C GLU A 124 23.62 5.39 -21.32
N VAL A 125 24.87 5.02 -21.63
CA VAL A 125 25.23 3.77 -22.30
C VAL A 125 25.31 2.59 -21.33
N GLU A 126 25.79 2.76 -20.10
CA GLU A 126 25.65 1.74 -19.05
C GLU A 126 24.19 1.58 -18.60
N ARG A 127 23.41 2.68 -18.59
CA ARG A 127 21.98 2.70 -18.21
C ARG A 127 21.08 1.86 -19.12
N ALA A 128 21.40 1.75 -20.41
CA ALA A 128 20.56 1.09 -21.41
C ALA A 128 20.73 -0.44 -21.47
N LEU A 129 21.67 -1.02 -20.70
CA LEU A 129 22.11 -2.42 -20.83
C LEU A 129 21.65 -3.36 -19.70
N LEU A 130 20.97 -2.85 -18.67
CA LEU A 130 20.48 -3.64 -17.55
C LEU A 130 18.93 -3.74 -17.58
N PRO A 131 18.35 -4.95 -17.67
CA PRO A 131 16.92 -5.15 -17.51
C PRO A 131 16.43 -4.67 -16.13
N PRO A 132 15.22 -4.08 -16.07
CA PRO A 132 14.74 -3.38 -14.90
C PRO A 132 14.54 -4.32 -13.69
N ARG A 133 14.07 -5.55 -13.91
CA ARG A 133 13.77 -6.51 -12.83
C ARG A 133 14.93 -7.46 -12.48
N ARG A 134 16.16 -7.05 -12.77
CA ARG A 134 17.38 -7.76 -12.34
C ARG A 134 17.96 -7.08 -11.10
N ARG A 135 18.75 -7.80 -10.32
CA ARG A 135 19.62 -7.18 -9.32
C ARG A 135 20.55 -6.13 -9.97
N GLN A 136 20.67 -4.96 -9.35
CA GLN A 136 21.74 -4.00 -9.62
C GLN A 136 22.47 -3.66 -8.32
N ASP A 137 23.79 -3.54 -8.41
CA ASP A 137 24.68 -3.13 -7.33
C ASP A 137 25.29 -1.77 -7.69
N ILE A 138 25.33 -0.85 -6.73
CA ILE A 138 25.81 0.52 -6.91
C ILE A 138 26.79 0.87 -5.80
N ASP A 139 27.91 1.49 -6.20
CA ASP A 139 28.90 2.04 -5.28
C ASP A 139 28.85 3.58 -5.32
N GLU A 140 28.64 4.21 -4.17
CA GLU A 140 28.69 5.66 -3.98
C GLU A 140 29.94 6.03 -3.19
N VAL A 141 30.69 7.07 -3.58
CA VAL A 141 31.86 7.56 -2.84
C VAL A 141 31.67 9.02 -2.45
N VAL A 142 31.99 9.35 -1.19
CA VAL A 142 32.00 10.73 -0.69
C VAL A 142 33.32 11.02 0.04
N PHE A 143 33.81 12.23 -0.18
CA PHE A 143 34.90 12.83 0.57
C PHE A 143 34.37 13.95 1.46
N ILE A 144 34.78 13.96 2.73
CA ILE A 144 34.42 14.99 3.70
C ILE A 144 35.71 15.55 4.29
N ASP A 145 36.00 16.83 4.06
CA ASP A 145 37.12 17.56 4.68
C ASP A 145 36.57 18.51 5.74
N ALA A 146 36.92 18.26 7.00
CA ALA A 146 36.50 19.07 8.14
C ALA A 146 37.72 19.73 8.80
N GLN A 147 37.67 21.07 8.87
CA GLN A 147 38.74 21.91 9.39
C GLN A 147 38.19 22.82 10.51
N ILE A 148 38.99 23.03 11.55
CA ILE A 148 38.64 23.88 12.70
C ILE A 148 39.76 24.90 12.97
N SER A 149 39.38 26.14 13.27
CA SER A 149 40.30 27.22 13.61
C SER A 149 40.72 27.18 15.09
N PRO A 150 41.86 27.79 15.46
CA PRO A 150 42.31 27.85 16.85
C PRO A 150 41.30 28.51 17.80
N GLU A 151 40.51 29.47 17.31
CA GLU A 151 39.50 30.18 18.09
C GLU A 151 38.29 29.29 18.41
N ALA A 152 37.78 28.57 17.40
CA ALA A 152 36.67 27.63 17.59
C ALA A 152 37.09 26.42 18.46
N LEU A 153 38.36 26.02 18.39
CA LEU A 153 38.93 24.94 19.21
C LEU A 153 38.86 25.23 20.72
N GLN A 154 38.97 26.49 21.13
CA GLN A 154 38.94 26.90 22.55
C GLN A 154 37.58 26.74 23.22
N ALA A 155 36.51 26.50 22.46
CA ALA A 155 35.21 26.19 23.05
C ALA A 155 35.27 24.84 23.78
N SER A 156 34.75 24.79 25.01
CA SER A 156 34.63 23.53 25.75
C SER A 156 33.58 22.62 25.11
N ASP A 157 33.81 21.32 25.13
CA ASP A 157 32.83 20.30 24.74
C ASP A 157 32.93 19.09 25.67
N PHE A 158 31.97 18.17 25.57
CA PHE A 158 31.88 16.98 26.45
C PHE A 158 32.60 15.76 25.87
N VAL A 159 33.16 15.87 24.66
CA VAL A 159 33.88 14.79 23.98
C VAL A 159 35.34 14.78 24.45
N SER A 160 35.85 13.60 24.82
CA SER A 160 37.23 13.39 25.25
C SER A 160 38.24 13.49 24.10
N ASP A 161 37.86 13.09 22.89
CA ASP A 161 38.73 13.15 21.72
C ASP A 161 39.15 14.57 21.38
N PRO A 162 40.42 14.79 20.99
CA PRO A 162 40.89 16.09 20.54
C PRO A 162 40.16 16.49 19.23
N ALA A 163 39.82 17.76 19.10
CA ALA A 163 39.25 18.30 17.86
C ALA A 163 40.39 18.58 16.87
N GLU A 164 40.62 17.63 15.95
CA GLU A 164 41.70 17.63 14.97
C GLU A 164 41.15 17.56 13.56
N ASN A 165 41.70 18.39 12.67
CA ASN A 165 41.33 18.42 11.25
C ASN A 165 41.36 17.01 10.65
N VAL A 166 40.32 16.66 9.91
CA VAL A 166 40.15 15.31 9.38
C VAL A 166 39.60 15.37 7.97
N THR A 167 40.14 14.50 7.12
CA THR A 167 39.60 14.21 5.80
C THR A 167 39.16 12.74 5.79
N LEU A 168 37.95 12.48 5.32
CA LEU A 168 37.33 11.17 5.31
C LEU A 168 36.95 10.78 3.90
N LYS A 169 37.15 9.51 3.56
CA LYS A 169 36.60 8.88 2.36
C LYS A 169 35.62 7.81 2.82
N CYS A 170 34.35 7.99 2.51
CA CYS A 170 33.32 7.01 2.79
C CYS A 170 32.83 6.39 1.48
N THR A 171 32.69 5.07 1.45
CA THR A 171 32.18 4.30 0.33
C THR A 171 30.93 3.57 0.78
N ALA A 172 29.81 3.79 0.10
CA ALA A 172 28.60 3.03 0.32
C ALA A 172 28.38 2.04 -0.82
N LYS A 173 27.96 0.82 -0.46
CA LYS A 173 27.54 -0.21 -1.40
C LYS A 173 26.06 -0.46 -1.21
N THR A 174 25.28 -0.25 -2.25
CA THR A 174 23.84 -0.46 -2.26
C THR A 174 23.45 -1.50 -3.29
N THR A 175 22.78 -2.55 -2.84
CA THR A 175 22.18 -3.58 -3.70
C THR A 175 20.68 -3.36 -3.76
N ARG A 176 20.14 -3.21 -4.97
CA ARG A 176 18.71 -3.29 -5.25
C ARG A 176 18.40 -4.63 -5.88
N ALA A 177 17.45 -5.34 -5.28
CA ALA A 177 16.99 -6.62 -5.80
C ALA A 177 15.53 -6.87 -5.41
N PHE A 178 15.04 -8.06 -5.74
CA PHE A 178 13.72 -8.52 -5.35
C PHE A 178 13.83 -9.74 -4.45
N PHE A 179 12.77 -10.02 -3.69
CA PHE A 179 12.62 -11.22 -2.90
C PHE A 179 11.16 -11.65 -2.89
N GLU A 180 10.90 -12.94 -2.67
CA GLU A 180 9.55 -13.48 -2.49
C GLU A 180 9.09 -13.28 -1.04
N LEU A 181 7.90 -12.70 -0.87
CA LEU A 181 7.27 -12.53 0.44
C LEU A 181 6.86 -13.89 1.02
N GLY A 182 6.82 -13.95 2.36
CA GLY A 182 6.45 -15.17 3.07
C GLY A 182 5.05 -15.64 2.70
N ASN A 183 4.92 -16.91 2.29
CA ASN A 183 3.66 -17.50 1.85
C ASN A 183 3.59 -18.99 2.22
N PHE A 184 2.46 -19.66 1.96
CA PHE A 184 2.26 -21.06 2.34
C PHE A 184 3.23 -22.03 1.66
N TYR A 185 3.79 -21.68 0.50
CA TYR A 185 4.81 -22.48 -0.19
C TYR A 185 6.19 -22.32 0.45
N THR A 186 6.46 -21.18 1.09
CA THR A 186 7.72 -20.89 1.77
C THR A 186 7.63 -21.08 3.30
N ASN A 187 6.59 -21.77 3.79
CA ASN A 187 6.29 -21.91 5.23
C ASN A 187 6.24 -20.55 5.96
N LEU A 188 5.68 -19.53 5.31
CA LEU A 188 5.55 -18.15 5.79
C LEU A 188 6.89 -17.40 5.97
N ASN A 189 8.00 -17.97 5.49
CA ASN A 189 9.30 -17.31 5.52
C ASN A 189 9.57 -16.57 4.20
N GLN A 190 10.18 -15.40 4.28
CA GLN A 190 10.68 -14.69 3.11
C GLN A 190 11.82 -15.46 2.42
N SER A 191 11.96 -15.30 1.10
CA SER A 191 13.12 -15.82 0.38
C SER A 191 14.36 -14.95 0.59
N GLY A 192 15.51 -15.44 0.14
CA GLY A 192 16.69 -14.60 -0.10
C GLY A 192 16.50 -13.68 -1.29
N ILE A 193 17.57 -12.93 -1.62
CA ILE A 193 17.63 -12.10 -2.82
C ILE A 193 17.48 -12.97 -4.07
N ILE A 194 16.70 -12.45 -5.02
CA ILE A 194 16.52 -12.99 -6.36
C ILE A 194 17.36 -12.14 -7.31
N ASP A 195 18.37 -12.76 -7.92
CA ASP A 195 19.26 -12.06 -8.87
C ASP A 195 18.57 -11.78 -10.21
N GLU A 196 17.72 -12.71 -10.68
CA GLU A 196 16.99 -12.62 -11.94
C GLU A 196 15.49 -12.87 -11.76
N TRP A 197 14.66 -12.00 -12.33
CA TRP A 197 13.21 -12.18 -12.32
C TRP A 197 12.82 -13.54 -12.92
N PRO A 198 11.84 -14.27 -12.34
CA PRO A 198 11.39 -15.53 -12.91
C PRO A 198 10.94 -15.38 -14.36
N SER A 199 11.10 -16.44 -15.16
CA SER A 199 10.67 -16.44 -16.56
C SER A 199 9.16 -16.21 -16.68
N ASP A 200 8.73 -15.66 -17.81
CA ASP A 200 7.33 -15.34 -18.07
C ASP A 200 6.40 -16.57 -17.95
N GLU A 201 6.89 -17.75 -18.31
CA GLU A 201 6.17 -19.02 -18.12
C GLU A 201 5.98 -19.35 -16.64
N VAL A 202 7.03 -19.17 -15.83
CA VAL A 202 6.99 -19.41 -14.39
C VAL A 202 6.11 -18.38 -13.69
N MET A 203 6.21 -17.10 -14.08
CA MET A 203 5.35 -16.04 -13.58
C MET A 203 3.87 -16.38 -13.79
N LYS A 204 3.49 -16.81 -15.02
CA LYS A 204 2.11 -17.17 -15.35
C LYS A 204 1.62 -18.40 -14.60
N ALA A 205 2.49 -19.37 -14.35
CA ALA A 205 2.11 -20.62 -13.72
C ALA A 205 2.05 -20.55 -12.18
N GLN A 206 2.85 -19.69 -11.55
CA GLN A 206 3.12 -19.81 -10.12
C GLN A 206 3.00 -18.50 -9.31
N TYR A 207 3.04 -17.32 -9.93
CA TYR A 207 3.13 -16.05 -9.22
C TYR A 207 1.91 -15.15 -9.46
N HIS A 208 1.71 -14.23 -8.52
CA HIS A 208 0.53 -13.36 -8.42
C HIS A 208 0.95 -11.88 -8.30
N ASP A 209 1.98 -11.51 -9.05
CA ASP A 209 2.47 -10.14 -9.15
C ASP A 209 1.71 -9.42 -10.27
N TYR A 210 0.62 -8.75 -9.91
CA TYR A 210 -0.19 -7.97 -10.85
C TYR A 210 0.10 -6.48 -10.71
N ASP A 211 0.05 -5.75 -11.82
CA ASP A 211 0.10 -4.29 -11.83
C ASP A 211 -1.26 -3.68 -11.42
N TRP A 212 -1.33 -2.35 -11.37
CA TRP A 212 -2.54 -1.61 -11.02
C TRP A 212 -3.71 -1.83 -12.01
N ALA A 213 -3.41 -2.24 -13.24
CA ALA A 213 -4.39 -2.56 -14.28
C ALA A 213 -4.82 -4.05 -14.25
N GLY A 214 -4.24 -4.86 -13.36
CA GLY A 214 -4.52 -6.29 -13.22
C GLY A 214 -3.75 -7.18 -14.20
N ASN A 215 -2.74 -6.66 -14.91
CA ASN A 215 -1.88 -7.44 -15.78
C ASN A 215 -0.75 -8.10 -14.98
N LEU A 216 -0.40 -9.33 -15.33
CA LEU A 216 0.71 -10.03 -14.71
C LEU A 216 2.05 -9.36 -15.09
N ILE A 217 2.86 -9.05 -14.09
CA ILE A 217 4.17 -8.43 -14.26
C ILE A 217 5.20 -9.51 -14.64
N THR A 218 5.72 -9.41 -15.86
CA THR A 218 6.74 -10.31 -16.39
C THR A 218 8.13 -9.68 -16.47
N SER A 219 9.13 -10.46 -16.86
CA SER A 219 10.52 -10.00 -16.94
C SER A 219 10.71 -8.86 -17.95
N GLU A 220 9.97 -8.91 -19.05
CA GLU A 220 10.02 -7.93 -20.16
C GLU A 220 8.97 -6.81 -20.03
N SER A 221 8.10 -6.84 -19.02
CA SER A 221 7.02 -5.86 -18.89
C SER A 221 7.57 -4.44 -18.77
N ASP A 222 7.44 -3.66 -19.85
CA ASP A 222 7.75 -2.24 -19.89
C ASP A 222 6.54 -1.45 -19.43
N GLN A 223 6.69 -0.75 -18.31
CA GLN A 223 5.66 0.18 -17.90
C GLN A 223 5.97 1.52 -18.57
N GLU A 224 5.16 1.88 -19.57
CA GLU A 224 5.39 2.99 -20.51
C GLU A 224 5.67 4.35 -19.82
N TRP A 225 5.19 4.51 -18.59
CA TRP A 225 5.39 5.65 -17.70
C TRP A 225 6.59 5.45 -16.75
N ASP A 226 6.77 4.25 -16.19
CA ASP A 226 7.90 3.88 -15.32
C ASP A 226 9.02 3.24 -16.14
N ARG A 227 9.80 4.06 -16.83
CA ARG A 227 11.13 3.60 -17.24
C ARG A 227 11.96 3.46 -15.97
N ASP A 228 12.09 2.23 -15.51
CA ASP A 228 13.15 1.80 -14.60
C ASP A 228 14.47 1.90 -15.33
N VAL A 229 14.90 3.14 -15.53
CA VAL A 229 16.29 3.43 -15.81
C VAL A 229 17.02 3.24 -14.49
N PHE A 230 17.19 1.98 -14.06
CA PHE A 230 18.12 1.61 -12.98
C PHE A 230 19.57 1.67 -13.47
N GLY A 231 19.84 2.67 -14.31
CA GLY A 231 21.18 2.96 -14.74
C GLY A 231 21.90 3.68 -13.62
N GLY A 232 23.00 3.09 -13.16
CA GLY A 232 23.76 3.44 -11.95
C GLY A 232 23.65 4.92 -11.59
N TRP A 233 23.06 5.19 -10.41
CA TRP A 233 22.40 6.46 -10.12
C TRP A 233 23.30 7.65 -10.47
N THR A 234 22.72 8.61 -11.20
CA THR A 234 23.32 9.94 -11.34
C THR A 234 23.71 10.47 -9.97
N SER A 235 24.86 11.16 -9.90
CA SER A 235 25.42 11.77 -8.68
C SER A 235 24.47 12.72 -7.92
N SER A 236 23.26 12.95 -8.43
CA SER A 236 22.13 13.61 -7.78
C SER A 236 21.30 12.74 -6.82
N GLN A 237 21.27 11.39 -6.86
CA GLN A 237 20.11 10.61 -6.33
C GLN A 237 20.30 9.47 -5.30
N GLY A 238 21.47 8.85 -5.12
CA GLY A 238 21.64 7.64 -4.27
C GLY A 238 21.42 7.83 -2.74
N PRO A 239 21.32 6.76 -1.95
CA PRO A 239 21.04 6.84 -0.52
C PRO A 239 22.18 7.44 0.32
N LEU A 240 23.46 7.19 -0.02
CA LEU A 240 24.56 7.90 0.65
C LEU A 240 24.50 9.39 0.29
N ARG A 241 24.29 9.67 -1.00
CA ARG A 241 24.10 11.01 -1.57
C ARG A 241 22.96 11.79 -0.89
N THR A 242 21.82 11.15 -0.66
CA THR A 242 20.67 11.70 0.09
C THR A 242 21.01 11.95 1.55
N THR A 243 21.67 10.98 2.20
CA THR A 243 22.08 11.07 3.61
C THR A 243 23.03 12.24 3.84
N VAL A 244 24.04 12.37 2.98
CA VAL A 244 25.04 13.43 3.06
C VAL A 244 24.41 14.80 2.84
N GLU A 245 23.48 14.94 1.89
CA GLU A 245 22.75 16.19 1.69
C GLU A 245 21.81 16.52 2.85
N ALA A 246 21.20 15.51 3.48
CA ALA A 246 20.41 15.72 4.69
C ALA A 246 21.28 16.24 5.85
N LEU A 247 22.52 15.75 5.98
CA LEU A 247 23.47 16.12 7.04
C LEU A 247 24.21 17.45 6.80
N PHE A 248 24.66 17.73 5.58
CA PHE A 248 25.56 18.84 5.26
C PHE A 248 25.11 19.73 4.10
N GLY A 249 24.02 19.36 3.42
CA GLY A 249 23.53 20.07 2.25
C GLY A 249 22.68 21.29 2.56
N ALA A 250 21.94 21.74 1.55
CA ALA A 250 21.02 22.87 1.68
C ALA A 250 19.94 22.58 2.74
N GLU A 251 19.61 23.53 3.60
CA GLU A 251 18.65 23.41 4.71
C GLU A 251 19.02 22.37 5.79
N SER A 252 20.26 21.88 5.78
CA SER A 252 20.77 21.01 6.84
C SER A 252 20.97 21.77 8.16
N TYR A 253 21.08 21.02 9.26
CA TYR A 253 21.35 21.61 10.58
C TYR A 253 22.61 22.49 10.60
N PRO A 254 23.77 22.08 10.05
CA PRO A 254 24.94 22.96 9.98
C PRO A 254 24.67 24.28 9.26
N GLN A 255 23.95 24.26 8.14
CA GLN A 255 23.62 25.49 7.44
C GLN A 255 22.66 26.37 8.24
N ALA A 256 21.66 25.78 8.88
CA ALA A 256 20.72 26.52 9.75
C ALA A 256 21.44 27.17 10.94
N VAL A 257 22.40 26.48 11.56
CA VAL A 257 23.24 27.02 12.64
C VAL A 257 24.12 28.15 12.13
N LEU A 258 24.80 27.98 11.00
CA LEU A 258 25.66 29.03 10.42
C LEU A 258 24.84 30.28 10.02
N ALA A 259 23.65 30.09 9.43
CA ALA A 259 22.73 31.18 9.11
C ALA A 259 22.21 31.90 10.36
N PHE A 260 21.88 31.15 11.41
CA PHE A 260 21.48 31.73 12.70
C PHE A 260 22.63 32.53 13.34
N LEU A 261 23.85 31.98 13.33
CA LEU A 261 25.02 32.65 13.88
C LEU A 261 25.40 33.90 13.09
N SER A 262 25.31 33.88 11.75
CA SER A 262 25.60 35.04 10.91
C SER A 262 24.57 36.16 11.09
N GLN A 263 23.30 35.81 11.33
CA GLN A 263 22.27 36.80 11.69
C GLN A 263 22.49 37.38 13.09
N THR A 264 22.96 36.57 14.04
CA THR A 264 23.19 37.01 15.43
C THR A 264 24.49 37.80 15.57
N PHE A 265 25.53 37.43 14.82
CA PHE A 265 26.87 38.02 14.85
C PHE A 265 27.34 38.33 13.41
N PRO A 266 26.88 39.45 12.83
CA PRO A 266 27.21 39.82 11.45
C PRO A 266 28.71 40.01 11.18
N ASP A 267 29.49 40.32 12.22
CA ASP A 267 30.94 40.48 12.13
C ASP A 267 31.70 39.15 11.92
N GLY A 268 30.99 38.02 11.89
CA GLY A 268 31.58 36.68 11.67
C GLY A 268 32.46 36.18 12.81
N GLN A 269 32.51 36.92 13.92
CA GLN A 269 33.27 36.58 15.11
C GLN A 269 32.35 36.35 16.30
N MET A 270 32.65 35.34 17.10
CA MET A 270 31.94 35.14 18.36
C MET A 270 32.56 35.99 19.47
N PRO A 271 31.74 36.69 20.28
CA PRO A 271 32.25 37.47 21.40
C PRO A 271 33.01 36.59 22.40
N GLY A 272 34.20 37.02 22.80
CA GLY A 272 35.05 36.26 23.74
C GLY A 272 34.42 36.08 25.14
N ASN A 273 33.51 36.98 25.53
CA ASN A 273 32.83 36.97 26.82
C ASN A 273 31.29 37.01 26.65
N LEU A 274 30.70 35.89 26.23
CA LEU A 274 29.25 35.68 26.24
C LEU A 274 28.80 35.36 27.67
N THR A 275 28.40 36.36 28.44
CA THR A 275 27.84 36.14 29.78
C THR A 275 26.37 35.73 29.68
N LEU A 276 26.03 34.57 30.25
CA LEU A 276 24.65 34.03 30.29
C LEU A 276 23.65 34.88 31.10
N THR A 277 24.12 35.99 31.71
CA THR A 277 23.31 36.94 32.46
C THR A 277 22.57 37.94 31.57
N ASP A 278 23.01 38.11 30.32
CA ASP A 278 22.33 38.96 29.36
C ASP A 278 21.11 38.21 28.79
N ASP A 279 19.93 38.82 28.94
CA ASP A 279 18.67 38.24 28.47
C ASP A 279 18.70 37.98 26.95
N SER A 280 19.41 38.79 26.18
CA SER A 280 19.58 38.62 24.73
C SER A 280 20.42 37.38 24.39
N VAL A 281 21.52 37.16 25.11
CA VAL A 281 22.40 35.99 24.95
C VAL A 281 21.66 34.71 25.35
N ARG A 282 20.85 34.78 26.42
CA ARG A 282 20.03 33.66 26.86
C ARG A 282 18.93 33.31 25.84
N ASP A 283 18.26 34.31 25.27
CA ASP A 283 17.25 34.11 24.23
C ASP A 283 17.87 33.54 22.94
N ALA A 284 19.00 34.10 22.50
CA ALA A 284 19.75 33.57 21.35
C ALA A 284 20.24 32.13 21.59
N THR A 285 20.71 31.82 22.80
CA THR A 285 21.11 30.45 23.15
C THR A 285 19.93 29.49 23.06
N LYS A 286 18.76 29.85 23.61
CA LYS A 286 17.55 29.03 23.51
C LYS A 286 17.15 28.79 22.05
N LYS A 287 17.19 29.82 21.20
CA LYS A 287 16.85 29.70 19.77
C LYS A 287 17.85 28.82 19.02
N GLY A 288 19.15 29.05 19.18
CA GLY A 288 20.19 28.26 18.50
C GLY A 288 20.20 26.80 18.94
N CYS A 289 20.02 26.52 20.22
CA CYS A 289 19.98 25.16 20.76
C CYS A 289 18.64 24.43 20.53
N ALA A 290 17.58 25.13 20.12
CA ALA A 290 16.30 24.53 19.73
C ALA A 290 16.27 24.10 18.25
N LEU A 291 17.32 24.40 17.47
CA LEU A 291 17.44 23.92 16.09
C LEU A 291 17.49 22.38 16.06
N PRO A 292 16.78 21.73 15.12
CA PRO A 292 16.66 20.27 15.07
C PRO A 292 18.00 19.63 14.68
N ALA A 293 18.74 19.18 15.69
CA ALA A 293 20.05 18.57 15.51
C ALA A 293 19.92 17.10 15.06
N PRO A 294 20.63 16.67 13.99
CA PRO A 294 20.56 15.30 13.51
C PRO A 294 21.18 14.36 14.55
N LEU A 295 20.54 13.20 14.74
CA LEU A 295 20.98 12.12 15.62
C LEU A 295 21.08 12.54 17.10
N HIS A 296 20.37 13.60 17.51
CA HIS A 296 20.39 14.07 18.90
C HIS A 296 19.94 13.00 19.89
N GLY A 297 18.91 12.22 19.53
CA GLY A 297 18.42 11.08 20.31
C GLY A 297 19.08 9.74 19.96
N TRP A 298 20.06 9.72 19.06
CA TRP A 298 20.72 8.49 18.62
C TRP A 298 21.78 8.04 19.63
N GLN A 299 21.48 6.96 20.35
CA GLN A 299 22.40 6.35 21.31
C GLN A 299 22.51 4.86 21.02
N MET A 300 23.70 4.36 20.73
CA MET A 300 23.90 2.92 20.62
C MET A 300 23.76 2.29 22.01
N PRO A 301 23.14 1.10 22.15
CA PRO A 301 22.86 0.56 23.47
C PRO A 301 24.14 0.21 24.21
N TYR A 302 24.16 0.64 25.47
CA TYR A 302 25.28 0.50 26.38
C TYR A 302 25.60 -0.99 26.59
N ASN A 303 26.59 -1.50 25.87
CA ASN A 303 27.19 -2.79 26.15
C ASN A 303 28.67 -2.57 26.39
N SER A 304 29.21 -3.24 27.42
CA SER A 304 30.58 -3.07 27.96
C SER A 304 31.73 -3.46 27.01
N LYS A 305 31.45 -3.52 25.70
CA LYS A 305 32.39 -3.83 24.62
C LYS A 305 32.43 -2.76 23.52
N ASN A 306 31.54 -1.76 23.54
CA ASN A 306 31.44 -0.67 22.54
C ASN A 306 31.78 0.73 23.13
N ASP A 307 32.46 0.74 24.27
CA ASP A 307 32.33 1.73 25.36
C ASP A 307 32.74 3.20 25.12
N GLU A 308 33.31 3.61 23.98
CA GLU A 308 33.82 5.00 23.85
C GLU A 308 32.97 5.92 22.97
N PHE A 309 32.29 5.40 21.95
CA PHE A 309 31.67 6.24 20.90
C PHE A 309 30.15 6.10 20.77
N ASP A 310 29.52 5.26 21.61
CA ASP A 310 28.07 4.97 21.57
C ASP A 310 27.18 6.20 21.82
N THR A 311 27.72 7.22 22.48
CA THR A 311 27.03 8.47 22.81
C THR A 311 27.62 9.68 22.09
N TRP A 312 28.36 9.49 20.99
CA TRP A 312 29.05 10.58 20.28
C TRP A 312 28.10 11.76 19.96
N TYR A 313 27.00 11.49 19.26
CA TYR A 313 26.03 12.53 18.87
C TYR A 313 25.35 13.20 20.07
N PRO A 314 24.77 12.45 21.04
CA PRO A 314 24.24 13.05 22.25
C PRO A 314 25.27 13.93 23.00
N SER A 315 26.53 13.51 23.04
CA SER A 315 27.61 14.21 23.77
C SER A 315 27.99 15.55 23.12
N ILE A 316 28.02 15.63 21.78
CA ILE A 316 28.38 16.88 21.08
C ILE A 316 27.30 17.96 21.22
N TYR A 317 26.05 17.57 21.50
CA TYR A 317 24.94 18.49 21.74
C TYR A 317 24.68 18.76 23.22
N ASN A 318 25.33 18.02 24.13
CA ASN A 318 25.10 18.16 25.56
C ASN A 318 25.55 19.54 26.07
N GLY A 319 24.76 20.12 26.97
CA GLY A 319 25.00 21.45 27.54
C GLY A 319 25.28 22.50 26.46
N CYS A 320 24.43 22.53 25.43
CA CYS A 320 24.51 23.43 24.28
C CYS A 320 24.60 24.91 24.72
N THR A 321 25.56 25.63 24.15
CA THR A 321 25.71 27.09 24.29
C THR A 321 26.11 27.69 22.95
N LEU A 322 25.90 28.99 22.75
CA LEU A 322 26.29 29.68 21.50
C LEU A 322 27.77 29.44 21.16
N LYS A 323 28.67 29.50 22.16
CA LYS A 323 30.13 29.27 21.98
C LYS A 323 30.46 27.88 21.45
N LYS A 324 29.64 26.87 21.77
CA LYS A 324 29.86 25.48 21.38
C LYS A 324 29.29 25.13 20.01
N LEU A 325 28.36 25.94 19.48
CA LEU A 325 27.66 25.62 18.23
C LEU A 325 28.63 25.37 17.06
N PRO A 326 29.62 26.22 16.75
CA PRO A 326 30.56 25.93 15.67
C PRO A 326 31.32 24.61 15.89
N LYS A 327 31.86 24.40 17.10
CA LYS A 327 32.58 23.16 17.44
C LYS A 327 31.68 21.93 17.26
N SER A 328 30.40 22.01 17.61
CA SER A 328 29.45 20.91 17.38
C SER A 328 29.28 20.57 15.88
N LEU A 329 29.29 21.57 14.99
CA LEU A 329 29.22 21.32 13.54
C LEU A 329 30.43 20.53 13.05
N PHE A 330 31.62 20.92 13.50
CA PHE A 330 32.85 20.19 13.20
C PHE A 330 32.80 18.75 13.74
N ARG A 331 32.29 18.55 14.96
CA ARG A 331 32.20 17.21 15.59
C ARG A 331 31.22 16.26 14.88
N ILE A 332 30.20 16.77 14.19
CA ILE A 332 29.32 15.94 13.34
C ILE A 332 30.14 15.23 12.26
N ALA A 333 31.03 15.96 11.58
CA ALA A 333 31.90 15.39 10.56
C ALA A 333 33.02 14.54 11.18
N GLN A 334 33.63 15.00 12.27
CA GLN A 334 34.72 14.27 12.92
C GLN A 334 34.30 12.91 13.46
N GLY A 335 33.06 12.75 13.92
CA GLY A 335 32.54 11.47 14.41
C GLY A 335 32.65 10.34 13.38
N LEU A 336 32.51 10.67 12.09
CA LEU A 336 32.61 9.72 10.99
C LEU A 336 34.04 9.15 10.79
N ARG A 337 35.04 9.65 11.54
CA ARG A 337 36.37 9.02 11.65
C ARG A 337 36.31 7.64 12.29
N HIS A 338 35.39 7.45 13.24
CA HIS A 338 35.27 6.21 13.98
C HIS A 338 34.36 5.24 13.25
N LEU A 339 34.87 4.05 12.95
CA LEU A 339 34.17 3.05 12.13
C LEU A 339 32.74 2.77 12.65
N THR A 340 32.57 2.55 13.94
CA THR A 340 31.27 2.26 14.56
C THR A 340 30.28 3.44 14.45
N VAL A 341 30.77 4.68 14.62
CA VAL A 341 29.94 5.88 14.48
C VAL A 341 29.56 6.11 13.03
N ALA A 342 30.50 5.92 12.10
CA ALA A 342 30.26 6.03 10.68
C ALA A 342 29.24 5.00 10.17
N GLN A 343 29.44 3.71 10.50
CA GLN A 343 28.53 2.63 10.12
C GLN A 343 27.12 2.86 10.66
N SER A 344 26.99 3.25 11.94
CA SER A 344 25.68 3.52 12.52
C SER A 344 25.01 4.75 11.90
N THR A 345 25.73 5.87 11.78
CA THR A 345 25.19 7.14 11.25
C THR A 345 24.80 7.03 9.79
N LEU A 346 25.73 6.59 8.95
CA LEU A 346 25.48 6.48 7.51
C LEU A 346 24.55 5.30 7.24
N GLY A 347 24.64 4.19 7.97
CA GLY A 347 23.71 3.06 7.84
C GLY A 347 22.26 3.46 8.13
N VAL A 348 22.01 4.19 9.21
CA VAL A 348 20.67 4.72 9.54
C VAL A 348 20.21 5.75 8.52
N GLY A 349 21.08 6.68 8.13
CA GLY A 349 20.76 7.67 7.10
C GLY A 349 20.39 7.03 5.75
N MET A 350 21.15 6.02 5.33
CA MET A 350 20.89 5.28 4.09
C MET A 350 19.62 4.44 4.19
N TYR A 351 19.33 3.83 5.34
CA TYR A 351 18.03 3.20 5.59
C TYR A 351 16.88 4.18 5.38
N LEU A 352 16.96 5.35 6.01
CA LEU A 352 15.93 6.39 5.88
C LEU A 352 15.80 6.88 4.44
N SER A 353 16.92 7.00 3.73
CA SER A 353 16.96 7.42 2.33
C SER A 353 16.33 6.38 1.41
N ASN A 354 16.71 5.10 1.55
CA ASN A 354 16.11 4.01 0.80
C ASN A 354 14.60 3.87 1.09
N ALA A 355 14.19 4.01 2.36
CA ALA A 355 12.79 4.01 2.74
C ALA A 355 12.03 5.16 2.06
N ALA A 356 12.59 6.37 2.04
CA ALA A 356 11.97 7.53 1.41
C ALA A 356 11.86 7.36 -0.11
N VAL A 357 12.87 6.79 -0.78
CA VAL A 357 12.83 6.49 -2.22
C VAL A 357 11.75 5.46 -2.54
N LEU A 358 11.64 4.39 -1.75
CA LEU A 358 10.60 3.37 -1.94
C LEU A 358 9.21 3.93 -1.68
N GLN A 359 9.05 4.81 -0.68
CA GLN A 359 7.77 5.46 -0.38
C GLN A 359 7.36 6.47 -1.46
N ASP A 360 8.31 7.26 -1.98
CA ASP A 360 8.07 8.16 -3.13
C ASP A 360 7.60 7.34 -4.34
N ALA A 361 8.29 6.24 -4.65
CA ALA A 361 7.90 5.35 -5.75
C ALA A 361 6.56 4.65 -5.51
N ALA A 362 6.25 4.25 -4.27
CA ALA A 362 4.97 3.63 -3.89
C ALA A 362 3.78 4.61 -3.87
N SER A 363 4.04 5.92 -3.82
CA SER A 363 2.99 6.96 -3.84
C SER A 363 2.42 7.23 -5.24
N ASN A 364 2.99 6.61 -6.27
CA ASN A 364 2.55 6.75 -7.65
C ASN A 364 1.21 6.03 -7.89
N ASP A 365 0.37 6.57 -8.77
CA ASP A 365 -0.91 5.97 -9.20
C ASP A 365 -0.73 4.57 -9.80
N ALA A 366 0.46 4.29 -10.29
CA ALA A 366 0.80 3.01 -10.87
C ALA A 366 1.45 2.01 -9.90
N ALA A 367 1.58 2.37 -8.61
CA ALA A 367 2.02 1.43 -7.58
C ALA A 367 1.09 0.22 -7.53
N ARG A 368 1.69 -0.97 -7.43
CA ARG A 368 0.94 -2.21 -7.33
C ARG A 368 0.54 -2.48 -5.88
N THR A 369 -0.42 -3.39 -5.71
CA THR A 369 -0.90 -3.76 -4.38
C THR A 369 -0.37 -5.12 -3.95
N ILE A 370 0.25 -5.16 -2.77
CA ILE A 370 0.55 -6.41 -2.08
C ILE A 370 -0.64 -6.82 -1.22
N TYR A 371 -1.09 -8.04 -1.44
CA TYR A 371 -2.25 -8.61 -0.77
C TYR A 371 -1.78 -9.39 0.45
N ASN A 372 -1.89 -8.77 1.63
CA ASN A 372 -1.70 -9.44 2.90
C ASN A 372 -2.94 -10.34 3.17
N LEU A 373 -2.88 -11.59 2.71
CA LEU A 373 -3.84 -12.63 3.09
C LEU A 373 -3.25 -13.41 4.27
N THR A 374 -3.35 -12.83 5.46
CA THR A 374 -3.34 -13.61 6.71
C THR A 374 -4.66 -14.34 6.82
N GLY A 375 -4.84 -15.35 5.96
CA GLY A 375 -6.10 -16.08 5.83
C GLY A 375 -6.52 -16.68 7.16
N THR A 376 -7.76 -16.40 7.59
CA THR A 376 -8.47 -17.37 8.42
C THR A 376 -8.56 -18.66 7.61
N ALA A 377 -8.24 -19.79 8.22
CA ALA A 377 -8.29 -21.08 7.54
C ALA A 377 -9.73 -21.33 7.03
N PHE A 378 -9.95 -21.12 5.74
CA PHE A 378 -11.19 -21.56 5.11
C PHE A 378 -11.10 -23.08 4.97
N VAL A 379 -11.92 -23.77 5.74
CA VAL A 379 -12.12 -25.21 5.56
C VAL A 379 -12.81 -25.37 4.21
N ALA A 380 -12.04 -25.71 3.18
CA ALA A 380 -12.61 -26.18 1.93
C ALA A 380 -13.55 -27.35 2.27
N PRO A 381 -14.85 -27.27 1.93
CA PRO A 381 -15.77 -28.35 2.23
C PRO A 381 -15.30 -29.59 1.46
N LYS A 382 -14.81 -30.59 2.20
CA LYS A 382 -14.48 -31.90 1.62
C LYS A 382 -15.81 -32.60 1.32
N TYR A 383 -16.25 -32.53 0.07
CA TYR A 383 -17.43 -33.27 -0.37
C TYR A 383 -17.13 -34.77 -0.28
N SER A 384 -17.88 -35.47 0.58
CA SER A 384 -17.82 -36.93 0.64
C SER A 384 -18.33 -37.50 -0.68
N LEU A 385 -17.61 -38.48 -1.23
CA LEU A 385 -18.00 -39.16 -2.47
C LEU A 385 -19.42 -39.76 -2.36
N GLY A 386 -19.82 -40.19 -1.16
CA GLY A 386 -21.19 -40.65 -0.89
C GLY A 386 -22.24 -39.54 -0.97
N ALA A 387 -21.91 -38.32 -0.52
CA ALA A 387 -22.83 -37.18 -0.59
C ALA A 387 -23.04 -36.73 -2.05
N THR A 388 -21.99 -36.74 -2.86
CA THR A 388 -22.08 -36.42 -4.29
C THR A 388 -22.96 -37.43 -5.02
N VAL A 389 -22.78 -38.74 -4.78
CA VAL A 389 -23.61 -39.79 -5.40
C VAL A 389 -25.08 -39.65 -4.99
N MET A 390 -25.37 -39.40 -3.70
CA MET A 390 -26.74 -39.25 -3.22
C MET A 390 -27.42 -38.02 -3.85
N LEU A 391 -26.71 -36.89 -3.93
CA LEU A 391 -27.23 -35.67 -4.53
C LEU A 391 -27.46 -35.82 -6.04
N SER A 392 -26.52 -36.44 -6.76
CA SER A 392 -26.68 -36.76 -8.18
C SER A 392 -27.85 -37.71 -8.43
N ALA A 393 -28.06 -38.72 -7.57
CA ALA A 393 -29.19 -39.64 -7.68
C ALA A 393 -30.53 -38.94 -7.42
N LEU A 394 -30.59 -38.03 -6.45
CA LEU A 394 -31.79 -37.23 -6.17
C LEU A 394 -32.15 -36.32 -7.34
N ILE A 395 -31.15 -35.64 -7.93
CA ILE A 395 -31.35 -34.77 -9.10
C ILE A 395 -31.78 -35.62 -10.32
N ALA A 396 -31.16 -36.78 -10.54
CA ALA A 396 -31.55 -37.68 -11.62
C ALA A 396 -32.97 -38.21 -11.43
N PHE A 397 -33.35 -38.56 -10.20
CA PHE A 397 -34.72 -38.98 -9.88
C PHE A 397 -35.73 -37.86 -10.12
N GLN A 398 -35.41 -36.62 -9.72
CA GLN A 398 -36.25 -35.46 -9.99
C GLN A 398 -36.41 -35.23 -11.50
N ALA A 399 -35.32 -35.33 -12.28
CA ALA A 399 -35.37 -35.21 -13.73
C ALA A 399 -36.23 -36.32 -14.37
N ILE A 400 -36.13 -37.56 -13.88
CA ILE A 400 -36.97 -38.69 -14.33
C ILE A 400 -38.43 -38.44 -13.98
N CYS A 401 -38.75 -37.99 -12.76
CA CYS A 401 -40.12 -37.66 -12.37
C CYS A 401 -40.72 -36.54 -13.24
N LEU A 402 -39.93 -35.52 -13.56
CA LEU A 402 -40.36 -34.45 -14.47
C LEU A 402 -40.57 -34.97 -15.90
N ALA A 403 -39.67 -35.83 -16.41
CA ALA A 403 -39.82 -36.45 -17.72
C ALA A 403 -41.07 -37.36 -17.79
N LEU A 404 -41.34 -38.13 -16.73
CA LEU A 404 -42.54 -38.94 -16.60
C LEU A 404 -43.80 -38.08 -16.49
N LEU A 405 -43.74 -36.94 -15.79
CA LEU A 405 -44.86 -36.00 -15.72
C LEU A 405 -45.14 -35.37 -17.10
N VAL A 406 -44.10 -34.97 -17.84
CA VAL A 406 -44.24 -34.46 -19.21
C VAL A 406 -44.82 -35.53 -20.13
N TRP A 407 -44.29 -36.76 -20.07
CA TRP A 407 -44.85 -37.90 -20.79
C TRP A 407 -46.32 -38.08 -20.45
N TYR A 408 -46.66 -38.10 -19.15
CA TYR A 408 -48.03 -38.28 -18.68
C TYR A 408 -48.97 -37.19 -19.21
N ILE A 409 -48.53 -35.92 -19.19
CA ILE A 409 -49.29 -34.80 -19.77
C ILE A 409 -49.47 -34.97 -21.28
N CYS A 410 -48.45 -35.44 -22.00
CA CYS A 410 -48.53 -35.66 -23.45
C CYS A 410 -49.36 -36.90 -23.85
N THR A 411 -49.50 -37.88 -22.96
CA THR A 411 -50.22 -39.13 -23.22
C THR A 411 -51.64 -39.16 -22.67
N LEU A 412 -51.95 -38.30 -21.70
CA LEU A 412 -53.34 -37.99 -21.40
C LEU A 412 -53.95 -37.30 -22.63
N PRO A 413 -55.04 -37.84 -23.20
CA PRO A 413 -55.75 -37.15 -24.25
C PRO A 413 -56.34 -35.86 -23.67
N THR A 414 -55.68 -34.72 -23.95
CA THR A 414 -56.19 -33.39 -23.65
C THR A 414 -57.55 -33.25 -24.31
N TRP A 415 -58.62 -33.08 -23.51
CA TRP A 415 -60.00 -33.36 -23.96
C TRP A 415 -60.55 -32.37 -25.00
N THR A 416 -59.89 -31.23 -25.14
CA THR A 416 -59.97 -30.34 -26.30
C THR A 416 -58.55 -30.02 -26.78
N ASN A 417 -58.33 -29.99 -28.09
CA ASN A 417 -57.00 -29.72 -28.69
C ASN A 417 -56.49 -28.29 -28.43
N THR A 418 -57.38 -27.40 -27.98
CA THR A 418 -57.10 -26.06 -27.47
C THR A 418 -57.62 -25.94 -26.04
N LEU A 419 -57.06 -25.02 -25.25
CA LEU A 419 -57.70 -24.52 -24.04
C LEU A 419 -58.84 -23.57 -24.45
N ASP A 420 -59.97 -24.12 -24.86
CA ASP A 420 -61.14 -23.32 -25.20
C ASP A 420 -61.80 -22.81 -23.91
N SER A 421 -61.90 -21.49 -23.77
CA SER A 421 -62.55 -20.84 -22.63
C SER A 421 -63.99 -21.33 -22.45
N PHE A 422 -64.65 -21.84 -23.50
CA PHE A 422 -65.97 -22.45 -23.43
C PHE A 422 -66.02 -23.78 -22.66
N ALA A 423 -64.98 -24.62 -22.73
CA ALA A 423 -64.94 -25.88 -22.00
C ALA A 423 -64.77 -25.65 -20.49
N MET A 424 -63.92 -24.70 -20.12
CA MET A 424 -63.75 -24.21 -18.74
C MET A 424 -65.04 -23.54 -18.22
N PHE A 425 -65.74 -22.77 -19.06
CA PHE A 425 -67.03 -22.15 -18.71
C PHE A 425 -68.13 -23.19 -18.47
N ARG A 426 -68.13 -24.30 -19.22
CA ARG A 426 -69.12 -25.39 -19.05
C ARG A 426 -68.90 -26.19 -17.76
N VAL A 427 -67.63 -26.37 -17.34
CA VAL A 427 -67.30 -26.96 -16.03
C VAL A 427 -67.65 -25.98 -14.91
N GLY A 428 -67.37 -24.68 -15.09
CA GLY A 428 -67.76 -23.63 -14.14
C GLY A 428 -69.28 -23.48 -13.98
N SER A 429 -70.04 -23.66 -15.06
CA SER A 429 -71.51 -23.60 -15.02
C SER A 429 -72.15 -24.84 -14.39
N GLN A 430 -71.52 -26.01 -14.48
CA GLN A 430 -71.95 -27.21 -13.75
C GLN A 430 -71.60 -27.16 -12.25
N LEU A 431 -70.57 -26.40 -11.85
CA LEU A 431 -70.29 -26.14 -10.43
C LEU A 431 -71.26 -25.14 -9.78
N LYS A 432 -71.95 -24.30 -10.56
CA LYS A 432 -72.94 -23.33 -10.06
C LYS A 432 -74.09 -24.00 -9.28
N ASP A 433 -74.45 -25.24 -9.63
CA ASP A 433 -75.50 -25.98 -8.92
C ASP A 433 -75.03 -26.57 -7.57
N SER A 434 -73.73 -26.54 -7.28
CA SER A 434 -73.14 -27.07 -6.05
C SER A 434 -72.56 -26.01 -5.10
N VAL A 435 -72.28 -24.79 -5.59
CA VAL A 435 -71.71 -23.71 -4.80
C VAL A 435 -72.45 -22.41 -5.08
N ASN A 436 -73.11 -21.89 -4.05
CA ASN A 436 -73.92 -20.67 -4.08
C ASN A 436 -73.00 -19.44 -4.18
N LEU A 437 -72.60 -19.07 -5.40
CA LEU A 437 -71.77 -17.88 -5.66
C LEU A 437 -72.67 -16.64 -5.75
N PRO A 438 -72.35 -15.54 -5.04
CA PRO A 438 -73.12 -14.30 -5.09
C PRO A 438 -72.97 -13.61 -6.46
N PRO A 439 -74.04 -12.99 -7.01
CA PRO A 439 -73.99 -12.34 -8.31
C PRO A 439 -73.13 -11.07 -8.26
N MET A 440 -72.12 -10.99 -9.14
CA MET A 440 -71.34 -9.77 -9.38
C MET A 440 -72.17 -8.76 -10.17
N GLY A 441 -72.37 -7.56 -9.60
CA GLY A 441 -72.54 -6.28 -10.31
C GLY A 441 -73.80 -6.05 -11.17
N ARG A 442 -74.42 -4.87 -11.04
CA ARG A 442 -75.48 -4.42 -11.97
C ARG A 442 -74.85 -4.02 -13.31
N PHE A 443 -75.43 -4.53 -14.40
CA PHE A 443 -75.11 -4.12 -15.77
C PHE A 443 -76.25 -3.29 -16.35
N ASP A 444 -75.89 -2.31 -17.18
CA ASP A 444 -76.81 -1.39 -17.85
C ASP A 444 -77.35 -1.99 -19.17
N LYS A 445 -78.48 -1.47 -19.66
CA LYS A 445 -79.22 -2.07 -20.81
C LYS A 445 -78.48 -1.97 -22.14
N ASP A 446 -77.54 -1.03 -22.29
CA ASP A 446 -76.79 -0.85 -23.54
C ASP A 446 -75.59 -1.78 -23.68
N ASP A 447 -75.08 -2.36 -22.58
CA ASP A 447 -74.10 -3.45 -22.64
C ASP A 447 -74.73 -4.76 -23.14
N MET A 448 -76.06 -4.91 -22.97
CA MET A 448 -76.81 -6.11 -23.32
C MET A 448 -76.87 -6.37 -24.83
N HIS A 449 -76.79 -5.34 -25.66
CA HIS A 449 -76.84 -5.50 -27.12
C HIS A 449 -75.50 -5.97 -27.71
N LYS A 450 -74.37 -5.75 -27.02
CA LYS A 450 -73.04 -6.22 -27.44
C LYS A 450 -72.80 -7.70 -27.09
N PHE A 451 -73.48 -8.22 -26.07
CA PHE A 451 -73.40 -9.64 -25.70
C PHE A 451 -74.36 -10.54 -26.51
N ASN A 452 -75.34 -9.97 -27.21
CA ASN A 452 -76.26 -10.73 -28.06
C ASN A 452 -75.66 -11.16 -29.41
N GLU A 453 -74.46 -10.67 -29.75
CA GLU A 453 -73.69 -11.11 -30.93
C GLU A 453 -72.60 -12.14 -30.56
N ILE A 454 -72.42 -12.43 -29.27
CA ILE A 454 -71.51 -13.48 -28.79
C ILE A 454 -72.38 -14.60 -28.24
N ASP A 455 -72.49 -15.70 -28.99
CA ASP A 455 -73.29 -16.87 -28.63
C ASP A 455 -72.75 -17.53 -27.34
N GLY A 456 -73.23 -17.04 -26.20
CA GLY A 456 -72.92 -17.53 -24.86
C GLY A 456 -74.09 -17.22 -23.94
N LEU A 457 -74.95 -18.23 -23.73
CA LEU A 457 -76.21 -18.14 -23.00
C LEU A 457 -76.01 -17.71 -21.52
N VAL A 458 -76.08 -16.40 -21.23
CA VAL A 458 -76.17 -15.86 -19.88
C VAL A 458 -77.64 -15.72 -19.52
N GLY A 459 -78.16 -16.60 -18.66
CA GLY A 459 -79.52 -16.52 -18.16
C GLY A 459 -79.71 -15.30 -17.25
N VAL A 460 -80.48 -14.31 -17.71
CA VAL A 460 -80.88 -13.12 -16.95
C VAL A 460 -82.34 -13.25 -16.53
N VAL A 461 -82.63 -13.11 -15.22
CA VAL A 461 -84.00 -13.10 -14.67
C VAL A 461 -84.50 -11.64 -14.61
N PRO A 462 -85.65 -11.28 -15.22
CA PRO A 462 -86.15 -9.91 -15.20
C PRO A 462 -86.75 -9.54 -13.82
N GLY A 463 -86.30 -8.42 -13.25
CA GLY A 463 -87.00 -7.72 -12.16
C GLY A 463 -87.90 -6.61 -12.73
N PRO A 464 -89.10 -6.34 -12.17
CA PRO A 464 -90.02 -5.33 -12.69
C PRO A 464 -89.47 -3.92 -12.47
N GLY A 465 -89.58 -3.08 -13.51
CA GLY A 465 -88.81 -1.85 -13.65
C GLY A 465 -89.44 -0.55 -13.17
N ILE A 466 -88.70 0.54 -13.41
CA ILE A 466 -89.18 1.93 -13.50
C ILE A 466 -88.16 2.75 -14.33
N THR A 467 -88.61 3.19 -15.53
CA THR A 467 -88.43 4.48 -16.27
C THR A 467 -87.12 5.30 -16.10
N MET A 468 -86.31 5.51 -17.17
CA MET A 468 -86.21 6.73 -18.06
C MET A 468 -85.52 7.92 -17.36
N ASP A 469 -84.44 8.58 -17.82
CA ASP A 469 -84.05 9.08 -19.16
C ASP A 469 -82.54 9.49 -19.23
N ASP A 470 -82.08 9.78 -20.47
CA ASP A 470 -80.99 10.67 -20.92
C ASP A 470 -79.55 10.17 -21.17
N ASP A 471 -79.33 9.81 -22.46
CA ASP A 471 -78.32 10.32 -23.42
C ASP A 471 -76.85 10.55 -23.01
N LEU A 472 -75.90 9.97 -23.77
CA LEU A 472 -75.30 10.63 -24.96
C LEU A 472 -74.01 9.91 -25.45
N GLU A 473 -74.04 9.54 -26.73
CA GLU A 473 -72.94 9.45 -27.72
C GLU A 473 -71.75 10.42 -27.48
N MET A 474 -70.55 10.32 -28.05
CA MET A 474 -69.91 9.63 -29.18
C MET A 474 -68.41 9.87 -28.94
N ALA A 475 -67.55 8.86 -28.97
CA ALA A 475 -66.76 8.45 -30.14
C ALA A 475 -65.48 9.25 -30.43
N ALA A 476 -64.55 8.50 -31.02
CA ALA A 476 -63.32 8.87 -31.72
C ALA A 476 -62.05 8.96 -30.85
N MET A 477 -60.93 8.32 -31.21
CA MET A 477 -60.68 7.40 -32.31
C MET A 477 -59.40 6.63 -32.04
N THR A 478 -59.33 5.51 -32.73
CA THR A 478 -58.33 4.47 -32.82
C THR A 478 -56.98 4.88 -33.42
N SER A 479 -55.96 4.16 -32.95
CA SER A 479 -54.91 3.49 -33.74
C SER A 479 -53.54 4.16 -33.97
N SER A 480 -52.55 3.29 -33.74
CA SER A 480 -51.32 3.09 -34.51
C SER A 480 -50.17 4.07 -34.35
N ASN A 481 -49.07 3.58 -33.77
CA ASN A 481 -47.75 4.18 -33.91
C ASN A 481 -46.69 3.10 -34.17
N ARG A 482 -45.86 3.32 -35.19
CA ARG A 482 -44.52 2.72 -35.33
C ARG A 482 -43.57 3.73 -35.97
N LEU A 483 -42.31 3.67 -35.52
CA LEU A 483 -41.06 4.20 -36.11
C LEU A 483 -40.85 5.74 -35.95
N ILE A 484 -39.70 6.34 -35.58
CA ILE A 484 -38.27 5.96 -35.53
C ILE A 484 -37.50 6.85 -34.51
N ARG A 485 -36.52 6.23 -33.83
CA ARG A 485 -35.18 6.69 -33.38
C ARG A 485 -34.83 8.21 -33.39
N SER A 486 -34.43 8.78 -32.25
CA SER A 486 -33.04 9.20 -31.91
C SER A 486 -32.94 10.22 -30.75
N ALA A 487 -31.95 9.98 -29.89
CA ALA A 487 -31.10 10.89 -29.11
C ALA A 487 -31.65 11.96 -28.13
N SER A 488 -31.15 11.83 -26.89
CA SER A 488 -30.66 12.87 -25.95
C SER A 488 -31.38 13.01 -24.59
N SER A 489 -30.59 13.46 -23.60
CA SER A 489 -30.77 13.63 -22.14
C SER A 489 -30.38 12.40 -21.30
N ALA A 490 -29.19 12.35 -20.69
CA ALA A 490 -28.66 13.16 -19.57
C ALA A 490 -29.26 12.78 -18.22
N GLN A 491 -28.58 11.88 -17.50
CA GLN A 491 -28.54 11.92 -16.03
C GLN A 491 -27.12 11.63 -15.55
N GLN A 492 -26.72 12.53 -14.67
CA GLN A 492 -25.41 12.79 -14.10
C GLN A 492 -25.33 12.07 -12.76
N TYR A 493 -24.29 11.26 -12.54
CA TYR A 493 -23.96 10.74 -11.22
C TYR A 493 -22.71 11.45 -10.71
N GLU A 494 -22.86 12.03 -9.52
CA GLU A 494 -21.88 12.73 -8.73
C GLU A 494 -20.88 11.72 -8.15
N ILE A 495 -19.61 11.87 -8.52
CA ILE A 495 -18.49 11.07 -7.99
C ILE A 495 -18.00 11.74 -6.71
N ILE A 496 -18.20 11.09 -5.57
CA ILE A 496 -17.60 11.47 -4.29
C ILE A 496 -16.10 11.15 -4.36
N ARG A 497 -15.26 12.19 -4.30
CA ARG A 497 -13.80 12.10 -4.20
C ARG A 497 -13.36 11.81 -2.76
N PRO A 498 -12.33 10.98 -2.51
CA PRO A 498 -11.59 11.01 -1.26
C PRO A 498 -10.62 12.20 -1.26
N SER A 499 -10.66 12.98 -0.19
CA SER A 499 -9.77 14.10 0.12
C SER A 499 -8.36 13.62 0.50
N SER A 500 -7.34 14.27 -0.07
CA SER A 500 -5.94 14.19 0.36
C SER A 500 -5.73 14.67 1.82
N PRO A 501 -4.67 14.22 2.52
CA PRO A 501 -4.34 14.71 3.86
C PRO A 501 -3.53 16.02 3.78
N ALA A 502 -4.05 17.07 4.42
CA ALA A 502 -3.31 18.29 4.70
C ALA A 502 -2.81 18.28 6.17
N SER A 503 -1.56 18.68 6.33
CA SER A 503 -0.87 19.02 7.56
C SER A 503 -1.51 20.21 8.30
N SER A 504 -1.55 20.17 9.64
CA SER A 504 -1.54 21.37 10.49
C SER A 504 -1.19 21.02 11.95
N VAL A 505 -0.71 22.00 12.71
CA VAL A 505 0.01 21.80 13.98
C VAL A 505 -0.77 22.37 15.17
N SER A 506 -0.65 21.69 16.32
CA SER A 506 -1.30 21.99 17.59
C SER A 506 -1.17 23.44 18.07
N SER A 507 -2.28 23.98 18.60
CA SER A 507 -2.23 24.97 19.69
C SER A 507 -3.13 24.54 20.85
N ALA A 508 -2.58 24.67 22.04
CA ALA A 508 -3.12 24.21 23.31
C ALA A 508 -4.21 25.15 23.87
N SER A 509 -5.15 24.59 24.62
CA SER A 509 -5.61 25.19 25.88
C SER A 509 -6.17 24.13 26.83
N SER A 510 -5.87 24.38 28.11
CA SER A 510 -6.10 23.61 29.33
C SER A 510 -7.57 23.35 29.69
N VAL A 511 -7.86 22.23 30.37
CA VAL A 511 -8.32 22.15 31.79
C VAL A 511 -8.96 20.78 32.09
N ASP A 512 -8.51 20.20 33.22
CA ASP A 512 -9.07 19.18 34.13
C ASP A 512 -9.33 17.71 33.71
N MET A 513 -8.55 16.84 34.38
CA MET A 513 -8.88 15.43 34.67
C MET A 513 -9.90 15.31 35.82
N PRO A 514 -10.57 14.15 35.96
CA PRO A 514 -10.10 13.23 37.01
C PRO A 514 -10.16 11.72 36.68
N ALA A 515 -9.11 11.05 37.15
CA ALA A 515 -9.04 9.76 37.87
C ALA A 515 -9.67 8.44 37.33
N VAL A 516 -8.77 7.45 37.20
CA VAL A 516 -8.95 5.99 37.06
C VAL A 516 -9.64 5.39 38.31
N PRO A 517 -10.33 4.23 38.21
CA PRO A 517 -9.68 3.00 38.70
C PRO A 517 -9.95 1.71 37.86
N PRO A 518 -9.17 0.63 38.11
CA PRO A 518 -9.00 -0.52 37.21
C PRO A 518 -9.60 -1.82 37.78
N GLN A 519 -10.15 -2.71 36.94
CA GLN A 519 -10.40 -4.14 37.26
C GLN A 519 -10.62 -4.91 35.94
N ALA A 520 -10.42 -6.20 35.76
CA ALA A 520 -9.64 -7.30 36.34
C ALA A 520 -10.08 -8.53 35.51
N ARG A 521 -9.20 -9.52 35.32
CA ARG A 521 -9.55 -10.85 34.77
C ARG A 521 -10.71 -11.48 35.56
N GLN A 522 -11.67 -12.11 34.87
CA GLN A 522 -12.31 -13.36 35.33
C GLN A 522 -13.18 -14.03 34.23
N VAL A 523 -12.87 -15.30 33.98
CA VAL A 523 -13.78 -16.38 33.54
C VAL A 523 -14.33 -16.95 34.88
N PRO A 524 -15.64 -17.26 35.08
CA PRO A 524 -16.21 -18.49 34.50
C PRO A 524 -17.74 -18.60 34.29
N ASP A 525 -18.06 -19.69 33.57
CA ASP A 525 -19.19 -20.62 33.70
C ASP A 525 -20.58 -20.33 33.11
N GLY A 526 -21.12 -21.40 32.52
CA GLY A 526 -22.29 -21.41 31.67
C GLY A 526 -23.62 -21.48 32.40
N THR A 527 -24.67 -21.05 31.70
CA THR A 527 -26.03 -21.59 31.86
C THR A 527 -26.84 -21.23 30.62
N TYR A 528 -27.37 -22.24 29.93
CA TYR A 528 -28.44 -22.08 28.93
C TYR A 528 -29.73 -21.59 29.64
N PRO A 529 -30.56 -20.81 28.94
CA PRO A 529 -31.80 -21.42 28.44
C PRO A 529 -32.15 -21.00 27.01
N GLY A 530 -32.87 -21.89 26.33
CA GLY A 530 -33.24 -21.77 24.92
C GLY A 530 -34.31 -20.72 24.60
N GLY A 531 -34.45 -20.46 23.31
CA GLY A 531 -35.51 -19.63 22.73
C GLY A 531 -35.13 -19.16 21.34
N VAL A 532 -35.58 -19.87 20.31
CA VAL A 532 -35.45 -19.50 18.89
C VAL A 532 -36.37 -18.30 18.61
N PRO A 533 -35.92 -17.32 17.80
CA PRO A 533 -36.76 -16.94 16.66
C PRO A 533 -35.95 -16.80 15.36
N GLY A 534 -36.60 -17.20 14.25
CA GLY A 534 -36.03 -17.27 12.91
C GLY A 534 -35.77 -15.90 12.27
N ILE A 535 -34.72 -15.86 11.46
CA ILE A 535 -34.35 -14.74 10.61
C ILE A 535 -34.70 -15.07 9.15
N LEU A 536 -35.43 -14.13 8.55
CA LEU A 536 -35.86 -14.06 7.16
C LEU A 536 -34.66 -13.64 6.28
N ILE A 537 -34.23 -14.47 5.32
CA ILE A 537 -33.24 -14.08 4.30
C ILE A 537 -33.98 -13.80 2.99
N ARG A 538 -34.00 -12.53 2.57
CA ARG A 538 -34.33 -12.10 1.20
C ARG A 538 -33.09 -12.34 0.33
N GLY A 539 -33.20 -13.23 -0.65
CA GLY A 539 -32.21 -13.38 -1.71
C GLY A 539 -32.34 -12.25 -2.74
N VAL A 540 -31.23 -11.58 -3.03
CA VAL A 540 -31.03 -10.75 -4.22
C VAL A 540 -30.20 -11.60 -5.18
N VAL A 541 -30.74 -11.82 -6.38
CA VAL A 541 -30.10 -12.55 -7.48
C VAL A 541 -29.28 -11.55 -8.29
N CYS A 542 -27.96 -11.79 -8.43
CA CYS A 542 -27.16 -11.15 -9.48
C CYS A 542 -27.27 -12.00 -10.75
N GLU A 543 -27.92 -11.45 -11.77
CA GLU A 543 -27.74 -11.84 -13.16
C GLU A 543 -26.33 -11.40 -13.64
N GLU A 544 -25.79 -12.14 -14.60
CA GLU A 544 -24.47 -11.99 -15.26
C GLU A 544 -23.29 -12.73 -14.60
N CYS A 545 -23.21 -14.05 -14.84
CA CYS A 545 -21.95 -14.81 -14.91
C CYS A 545 -22.15 -16.17 -15.62
N VAL A 546 -22.26 -16.17 -16.95
CA VAL A 546 -22.05 -17.32 -17.88
C VAL A 546 -21.67 -16.68 -19.24
N PRO A 547 -20.63 -17.11 -20.01
CA PRO A 547 -20.17 -18.50 -20.20
C PRO A 547 -18.64 -18.73 -20.20
N ALA A 548 -18.18 -19.74 -19.46
CA ALA A 548 -16.85 -20.35 -19.66
C ALA A 548 -16.87 -21.89 -19.49
N ALA A 549 -18.01 -22.53 -19.76
CA ALA A 549 -18.17 -23.99 -19.63
C ALA A 549 -18.51 -24.71 -20.95
N ALA A 550 -18.40 -24.04 -22.11
CA ALA A 550 -18.79 -24.61 -23.40
C ALA A 550 -17.61 -25.03 -24.30
N VAL A 551 -16.35 -24.91 -23.86
CA VAL A 551 -15.17 -25.25 -24.70
C VAL A 551 -14.47 -26.55 -24.27
N PHE A 552 -14.77 -27.09 -23.08
CA PHE A 552 -14.11 -28.31 -22.58
C PHE A 552 -14.83 -29.63 -22.89
N ALA A 553 -16.01 -29.59 -23.53
CA ALA A 553 -16.77 -30.79 -23.90
C ALA A 553 -16.52 -31.28 -25.34
N ASP A 554 -15.86 -30.49 -26.20
CA ASP A 554 -15.68 -30.82 -27.62
C ASP A 554 -14.30 -31.48 -27.94
N GLU A 555 -13.36 -31.47 -26.98
CA GLU A 555 -12.02 -32.07 -27.15
C GLU A 555 -11.96 -33.55 -26.70
N LEU A 556 -12.92 -34.02 -25.87
CA LEU A 556 -12.93 -35.39 -25.33
C LEU A 556 -13.75 -36.40 -26.14
N VAL A 557 -14.42 -35.96 -27.21
CA VAL A 557 -15.19 -36.84 -28.12
C VAL A 557 -14.41 -37.20 -29.39
N LYS A 558 -13.21 -36.62 -29.63
CA LYS A 558 -12.38 -36.91 -30.81
C LYS A 558 -11.23 -37.91 -30.62
N GLN A 559 -11.06 -38.51 -29.44
CA GLN A 559 -9.98 -39.50 -29.18
C GLN A 559 -10.47 -40.92 -28.81
N GLY A 560 -11.76 -41.23 -28.96
CA GLY A 560 -12.34 -42.52 -28.53
C GLY A 560 -12.79 -43.47 -29.64
N ALA A 561 -12.13 -43.49 -30.80
CA ALA A 561 -12.50 -44.39 -31.90
C ALA A 561 -11.30 -44.84 -32.76
N THR A 562 -10.41 -45.66 -32.20
CA THR A 562 -9.59 -46.64 -32.94
C THR A 562 -9.18 -47.75 -31.97
N ASP A 563 -9.84 -48.91 -32.09
CA ASP A 563 -9.23 -50.24 -32.19
C ASP A 563 -10.12 -51.34 -31.60
N GLU A 564 -10.78 -52.05 -32.52
CA GLU A 564 -11.40 -53.35 -32.34
C GLU A 564 -10.35 -54.47 -32.57
N VAL A 565 -10.38 -55.44 -31.65
CA VAL A 565 -10.18 -56.90 -31.84
C VAL A 565 -8.77 -57.44 -32.13
N ALA A 566 -8.29 -58.23 -31.17
CA ALA A 566 -7.68 -59.54 -31.43
C ALA A 566 -8.17 -60.57 -30.39
N VAL A 567 -8.67 -61.69 -30.94
CA VAL A 567 -9.26 -62.94 -30.37
C VAL A 567 -10.78 -62.94 -30.21
#